data_AF-A0A839W9G1-F1
#
_entry.id   AF-A0A839W9G1-F1
#
_cell.length_a   1.000
_cell.length_b   1.000
_cell.length_c   1.000
_cell.angle_alpha   90.00
_cell.angle_beta   90.00
_cell.angle_gamma   90.00
#
_symmetry.space_group_name_H-M   'P 1'
#
loop_
_entity.id
_entity.type
_entity.pdbx_description
1 polymer ?
#
loop_
_entity_poly.entity_id
_entity_poly.type
_entity_poly.pdbx_seq_one_letter_code
_entity_poly.pdbx_strand_id
1 'polypeptide(L)'
;MKKGFASPISEEHARGQVTALLKGTFHRERPADAELVQYLSAEIAGSIWCQFGIGAFQWEAKHLRWFLRDGTAELSLEDRHTYYLTVERVSQALGKWERWEDGLASGPWAVPPAALVQPAKAQPAA
;
A
#
# COMPACT_ATOMS: atom_id res chain seq x y z
N MET A 1 26.47 -14.00 -7.81
CA MET A 1 26.70 -12.56 -7.53
C MET A 1 26.04 -11.75 -8.63
N LYS A 2 24.85 -11.18 -8.40
CA LYS A 2 24.21 -10.30 -9.40
C LYS A 2 24.95 -8.96 -9.34
N LYS A 3 25.56 -8.56 -10.46
CA LYS A 3 26.23 -7.25 -10.60
C LYS A 3 25.20 -6.16 -10.33
N GLY A 4 25.40 -5.42 -9.24
CA GLY A 4 24.54 -4.30 -8.86
C GLY A 4 24.70 -3.15 -9.85
N PHE A 5 23.70 -2.96 -10.70
CA PHE A 5 23.40 -1.61 -11.14
C PHE A 5 22.90 -0.90 -9.89
N ALA A 6 23.66 0.07 -9.38
CA ALA A 6 23.16 0.94 -8.34
C ALA A 6 21.86 1.56 -8.86
N SER A 7 20.73 1.22 -8.24
CA SER A 7 19.50 1.96 -8.50
C SER A 7 19.81 3.44 -8.33
N PRO A 8 19.31 4.31 -9.22
CA PRO A 8 19.61 5.74 -9.17
C PRO A 8 19.07 6.44 -7.91
N ILE A 9 18.39 5.69 -7.04
CA ILE A 9 17.66 6.10 -5.86
C ILE A 9 17.92 5.08 -4.75
N SER A 10 18.24 5.54 -3.54
CA SER A 10 18.36 4.70 -2.34
C SER A 10 16.98 4.31 -1.79
N GLU A 11 16.93 3.24 -0.98
CA GLU A 11 15.70 2.84 -0.28
C GLU A 11 15.12 3.99 0.55
N GLU A 12 15.97 4.65 1.34
CA GLU A 12 15.59 5.80 2.16
C GLU A 12 14.94 6.91 1.32
N HIS A 13 15.51 7.20 0.16
CA HIS A 13 14.95 8.20 -0.75
C HIS A 13 13.61 7.73 -1.34
N ALA A 14 13.46 6.45 -1.69
CA ALA A 14 12.19 5.89 -2.18
C ALA A 14 11.07 5.98 -1.13
N ARG A 15 11.39 5.69 0.14
CA ARG A 15 10.49 5.83 1.28
C ARG A 15 10.13 7.30 1.53
N GLY A 16 11.14 8.18 1.49
CA GLY A 16 10.94 9.62 1.64
C GLY A 16 10.04 10.25 0.57
N GLN A 17 10.14 9.80 -0.69
CA GLN A 17 9.31 10.29 -1.79
C GLN A 17 7.82 10.11 -1.52
N VAL A 18 7.38 8.92 -1.09
CA VAL A 18 5.95 8.67 -0.89
C VAL A 18 5.42 9.38 0.36
N THR A 19 6.21 9.46 1.43
CA THR A 19 5.84 10.22 2.65
C THR A 19 5.69 11.71 2.34
N ALA A 20 6.62 12.31 1.57
CA ALA A 20 6.54 13.71 1.16
C ALA A 20 5.33 13.96 0.26
N LEU A 21 5.05 13.04 -0.67
CA LEU A 21 3.89 13.11 -1.56
C LEU A 21 2.58 13.16 -0.76
N LEU A 22 2.39 12.22 0.17
CA LEU A 22 1.18 12.15 0.99
C LEU A 22 0.97 13.39 1.86
N LYS A 23 2.04 13.91 2.47
CA LYS A 23 1.98 15.17 3.26
C LYS A 23 1.54 16.37 2.41
N GLY A 24 1.95 16.43 1.15
CA GLY A 24 1.57 17.50 0.22
C GLY A 24 0.11 17.39 -0.24
N THR A 25 -0.40 16.17 -0.42
CA THR A 25 -1.77 15.94 -0.92
C THR A 25 -2.83 16.02 0.19
N PHE A 26 -2.59 15.40 1.35
CA PHE A 26 -3.60 15.19 2.39
C PHE A 26 -3.35 16.00 3.67
N HIS A 27 -3.39 17.33 3.56
CA HIS A 27 -3.00 18.25 4.65
C HIS A 27 -4.05 18.46 5.77
N ARG A 28 -5.23 17.84 5.70
CA ARG A 28 -6.33 18.02 6.68
C ARG A 28 -6.79 16.74 7.38
N GLU A 29 -6.01 15.66 7.28
CA GLU A 29 -6.36 14.40 7.94
C GLU A 29 -6.12 14.46 9.45
N ARG A 30 -6.83 13.61 10.21
CA ARG A 30 -6.56 13.45 11.64
C ARG A 30 -5.12 12.95 11.82
N PRO A 31 -4.35 13.44 12.81
CA PRO A 31 -2.94 13.09 12.95
C PRO A 31 -2.66 11.58 13.01
N ALA A 32 -3.47 10.83 13.77
CA ALA A 32 -3.30 9.38 13.90
C ALA A 32 -3.50 8.63 12.57
N ASP A 33 -4.47 9.04 11.75
CA ASP A 33 -4.71 8.44 10.43
C ASP A 33 -3.54 8.77 9.50
N ALA A 34 -3.03 10.00 9.55
CA ALA A 34 -1.89 10.44 8.76
C ALA A 34 -0.59 9.71 9.12
N GLU A 35 -0.35 9.44 10.40
CA GLU A 35 0.83 8.69 10.86
C GLU A 35 0.82 7.25 10.36
N LEU A 36 -0.31 6.55 10.49
CA LEU A 36 -0.45 5.18 9.99
C LEU A 36 -0.23 5.10 8.49
N VAL A 37 -0.87 6.00 7.72
CA VAL A 37 -0.71 6.04 6.25
C VAL A 37 0.73 6.35 5.85
N GLN A 38 1.43 7.22 6.57
CA GLN A 38 2.85 7.51 6.34
C GLN A 38 3.74 6.29 6.61
N TYR A 39 3.50 5.58 7.71
CA TYR A 39 4.22 4.35 8.03
C TYR A 39 4.02 3.28 6.95
N LEU A 40 2.76 2.96 6.64
CA LEU A 40 2.43 1.90 5.68
C LEU A 40 2.88 2.24 4.26
N SER A 41 2.81 3.50 3.85
CA SER A 41 3.32 3.92 2.53
C SER A 41 4.84 3.79 2.45
N ALA A 42 5.58 4.11 3.51
CA ALA A 42 7.02 3.88 3.56
C ALA A 42 7.37 2.39 3.49
N GLU A 43 6.60 1.51 4.16
CA GLU A 43 6.77 0.04 4.05
C GLU A 43 6.50 -0.47 2.62
N ILE A 44 5.44 0.02 1.97
CA ILE A 44 5.14 -0.26 0.56
C ILE A 44 6.33 0.15 -0.31
N ALA A 45 6.85 1.36 -0.10
CA ALA A 45 7.95 1.90 -0.90
C ALA A 45 9.25 1.13 -0.70
N GLY A 46 9.59 0.77 0.53
CA GLY A 46 10.76 -0.07 0.83
C GLY A 46 10.66 -1.43 0.16
N SER A 47 9.47 -2.05 0.21
CA SER A 47 9.22 -3.34 -0.42
C SER A 47 9.33 -3.30 -1.95
N ILE A 48 8.73 -2.29 -2.58
CA ILE A 48 8.81 -2.10 -4.04
C ILE A 48 10.25 -1.76 -4.45
N TRP A 49 10.96 -0.93 -3.69
CA TRP A 49 12.37 -0.64 -3.96
C TRP A 49 13.24 -1.90 -3.84
N CYS A 50 13.06 -2.71 -2.79
CA CYS A 50 13.81 -3.94 -2.61
C CYS A 50 13.62 -4.92 -3.79
N GLN A 51 12.39 -4.99 -4.31
CA GLN A 51 12.05 -5.89 -5.41
C GLN A 51 12.45 -5.36 -6.81
N PHE A 52 12.33 -4.06 -7.05
CA PHE A 52 12.40 -3.47 -8.39
C PHE A 52 13.44 -2.35 -8.54
N GLY A 53 13.92 -1.78 -7.45
CA GLY A 53 14.93 -0.72 -7.45
C GLY A 53 14.42 0.63 -7.96
N ILE A 54 13.13 0.92 -7.84
CA ILE A 54 12.48 2.12 -8.41
C ILE A 54 11.82 3.00 -7.35
N GLY A 55 11.72 4.31 -7.63
CA GLY A 55 11.00 5.28 -6.80
C GLY A 55 9.52 5.42 -7.13
N ALA A 56 8.78 6.12 -6.27
CA ALA A 56 7.31 6.22 -6.35
C ALA A 56 6.81 6.78 -7.69
N PHE A 57 7.51 7.76 -8.27
CA PHE A 57 7.12 8.37 -9.54
C PHE A 57 7.21 7.41 -10.73
N GLN A 58 8.07 6.39 -10.64
CA GLN A 58 8.24 5.33 -11.64
C GLN A 58 7.25 4.18 -11.48
N TRP A 59 6.41 4.20 -10.42
CA TRP A 59 5.48 3.11 -10.19
C TRP A 59 4.42 3.02 -11.30
N GLU A 60 3.98 1.78 -11.49
CA GLU A 60 2.90 1.33 -12.35
C GLU A 60 1.97 0.46 -11.48
N ALA A 61 0.71 0.29 -11.88
CA ALA A 61 -0.25 -0.53 -11.15
C ALA A 61 0.28 -1.93 -10.80
N LYS A 62 1.09 -2.52 -11.68
CA LYS A 62 1.69 -3.86 -11.48
C LYS A 62 2.59 -3.94 -10.24
N HIS A 63 3.29 -2.87 -9.87
CA HIS A 63 4.19 -2.86 -8.72
C HIS A 63 3.39 -2.85 -7.41
N LEU A 64 2.32 -2.05 -7.36
CA LEU A 64 1.42 -1.99 -6.23
C LEU A 64 0.58 -3.27 -6.10
N ARG A 65 0.13 -3.85 -7.22
CA ARG A 65 -0.55 -5.15 -7.23
C ARG A 65 0.37 -6.27 -6.75
N TRP A 66 1.64 -6.28 -7.15
CA TRP A 66 2.63 -7.22 -6.62
C TRP A 66 2.76 -7.08 -5.10
N PHE A 67 2.88 -5.86 -4.58
CA PHE A 67 2.96 -5.65 -3.13
C PHE A 67 1.71 -6.17 -2.41
N LEU A 68 0.52 -5.85 -2.91
CA LEU A 68 -0.73 -6.30 -2.30
C LEU A 68 -0.91 -7.82 -2.38
N ARG A 69 -0.35 -8.49 -3.40
CA ARG A 69 -0.45 -9.94 -3.55
C ARG A 69 0.61 -10.68 -2.74
N ASP A 70 1.88 -10.31 -2.88
CA ASP A 70 3.03 -11.03 -2.34
C ASP A 70 3.51 -10.41 -1.02
N GLY A 71 3.60 -9.08 -0.95
CA GLY A 71 4.09 -8.34 0.22
C GLY A 71 3.17 -8.41 1.43
N THR A 72 1.88 -8.72 1.23
CA THR A 72 0.88 -8.86 2.30
C THR A 72 0.33 -10.30 2.42
N ALA A 73 0.96 -11.28 1.75
CA ALA A 73 0.45 -12.64 1.60
C ALA A 73 0.26 -13.41 2.92
N GLU A 74 0.98 -13.03 3.98
CA GLU A 74 0.91 -13.67 5.30
C GLU A 74 0.07 -12.87 6.30
N LEU A 75 -0.44 -11.70 5.90
CA LEU A 75 -1.22 -10.84 6.78
C LEU A 75 -2.69 -11.28 6.84
N SER A 76 -3.36 -10.84 7.92
CA SER A 76 -4.80 -10.98 8.07
C SER A 76 -5.55 -10.22 6.96
N LEU A 77 -6.80 -10.59 6.69
CA LEU A 77 -7.61 -9.91 5.67
C LEU A 77 -7.83 -8.43 5.99
N GLU A 78 -7.96 -8.07 7.27
CA GLU A 78 -8.10 -6.70 7.75
C GLU A 78 -6.84 -5.87 7.49
N ASP A 79 -5.66 -6.42 7.79
CA ASP A 79 -4.39 -5.76 7.53
C ASP A 79 -4.16 -5.58 6.03
N ARG A 80 -4.48 -6.59 5.22
CA ARG A 80 -4.41 -6.50 3.76
C ARG A 80 -5.31 -5.38 3.23
N HIS A 81 -6.52 -5.27 3.76
CA HIS A 81 -7.43 -4.19 3.39
C HIS A 81 -6.90 -2.82 3.81
N THR A 82 -6.28 -2.71 4.98
CA THR A 82 -5.61 -1.48 5.42
C THR A 82 -4.46 -1.07 4.48
N TYR A 83 -3.66 -2.04 4.01
CA TYR A 83 -2.66 -1.79 2.97
C TYR A 83 -3.29 -1.40 1.63
N TYR A 84 -4.41 -2.00 1.24
CA TYR A 84 -5.15 -1.61 0.04
C TYR A 84 -5.62 -0.15 0.09
N LEU A 85 -6.23 0.28 1.19
CA LEU A 85 -6.62 1.69 1.38
C LEU A 85 -5.42 2.65 1.35
N THR A 86 -4.26 2.19 1.84
CA THR A 86 -3.02 2.96 1.74
C THR A 86 -2.53 3.05 0.29
N VAL A 87 -2.59 1.95 -0.46
CA VAL A 87 -2.25 1.92 -1.90
C VAL A 87 -3.19 2.82 -2.72
N GLU A 88 -4.48 2.84 -2.40
CA GLU A 88 -5.45 3.77 -2.99
C GLU A 88 -5.03 5.22 -2.77
N ARG A 89 -4.79 5.62 -1.50
CA ARG A 89 -4.34 6.98 -1.17
C ARG A 89 -3.05 7.37 -1.89
N VAL A 90 -2.06 6.47 -1.94
CA VAL A 90 -0.81 6.73 -2.66
C VAL A 90 -1.05 6.89 -4.17
N SER A 91 -1.94 6.08 -4.74
CA SER A 91 -2.30 6.17 -6.17
C SER A 91 -3.06 7.45 -6.50
N GLN A 92 -3.91 7.92 -5.59
CA GLN A 92 -4.57 9.23 -5.69
C GLN A 92 -3.56 10.37 -5.62
N ALA A 93 -2.62 10.31 -4.66
CA ALA A 93 -1.57 11.31 -4.53
C ALA A 93 -0.63 11.36 -5.75
N LEU A 94 -0.41 10.22 -6.41
CA LEU A 94 0.31 10.14 -7.69
C LEU A 94 -0.51 10.63 -8.89
N GLY A 95 -1.81 10.89 -8.73
CA GLY A 95 -2.73 11.24 -9.83
C GLY A 95 -2.98 10.09 -10.81
N LYS A 96 -2.85 8.84 -10.35
CA LYS A 96 -2.92 7.63 -11.20
C LYS A 96 -4.08 6.70 -10.84
N TRP A 97 -4.84 7.00 -9.78
CA TRP A 97 -5.92 6.14 -9.26
C TRP A 97 -6.95 5.74 -10.33
N GLU A 98 -7.56 6.70 -11.04
CA GLU A 98 -8.62 6.43 -12.02
C GLU A 98 -8.21 5.42 -13.09
N ARG A 99 -6.92 5.39 -13.45
CA ARG A 99 -6.38 4.44 -14.43
C ARG A 99 -6.04 3.07 -13.82
N TRP A 100 -5.76 3.03 -12.51
CA TRP A 100 -5.20 1.86 -11.83
C TRP A 100 -6.23 1.09 -11.02
N GLU A 101 -7.36 1.71 -10.67
CA GLU A 101 -8.41 1.18 -9.79
C GLU A 101 -8.80 -0.25 -10.16
N ASP A 102 -9.23 -0.53 -11.39
CA ASP A 102 -9.66 -1.88 -11.82
C ASP A 102 -8.57 -2.95 -11.57
N GLY A 103 -7.32 -2.58 -11.83
CA GLY A 103 -6.17 -3.44 -11.64
C GLY A 103 -5.77 -3.63 -10.17
N LEU A 104 -6.15 -2.71 -9.29
CA LEU A 104 -5.85 -2.77 -7.86
C LEU A 104 -7.01 -3.33 -7.04
N ALA A 105 -8.26 -3.12 -7.44
CA ALA A 105 -9.46 -3.60 -6.74
C ALA A 105 -9.80 -5.07 -7.04
N SER A 106 -9.15 -5.71 -8.02
CA SER A 106 -9.43 -7.09 -8.45
C SER A 106 -8.68 -8.16 -7.65
N GLY A 107 -8.58 -8.03 -6.32
CA GLY A 107 -7.86 -8.97 -5.45
C GLY A 107 -8.48 -9.14 -4.07
N PRO A 108 -8.06 -10.17 -3.30
CA PRO A 108 -8.64 -10.52 -2.01
C PRO A 108 -8.43 -9.45 -0.92
N TRP A 109 -7.56 -8.46 -1.14
CA TRP A 109 -7.35 -7.33 -0.24
C TRP A 109 -8.41 -6.23 -0.37
N ALA A 110 -9.15 -6.16 -1.49
CA ALA A 110 -10.15 -5.12 -1.76
C ALA A 110 -11.55 -5.56 -1.29
N VAL A 111 -11.64 -6.11 -0.08
CA VAL A 111 -12.91 -6.59 0.49
C VAL A 111 -13.74 -5.45 1.05
N PRO A 112 -15.08 -5.47 0.89
CA PRO A 112 -15.93 -4.44 1.46
C PRO A 112 -15.88 -4.50 3.01
N PRO A 113 -15.98 -3.36 3.72
CA PRO A 113 -15.92 -3.33 5.18
C PRO A 113 -16.89 -4.28 5.88
N ALA A 114 -18.08 -4.51 5.30
CA ALA A 114 -19.07 -5.45 5.83
C ALA A 114 -18.58 -6.90 5.86
N ALA A 115 -17.65 -7.29 4.99
CA ALA A 115 -17.07 -8.63 4.94
C ALA A 115 -15.91 -8.82 5.92
N LEU A 116 -15.35 -7.73 6.47
CA LEU A 116 -14.31 -7.78 7.50
C LEU A 116 -14.88 -8.02 8.90
N VAL A 117 -16.13 -7.60 9.12
CA VAL A 117 -16.85 -7.90 10.37
C VAL A 117 -17.26 -9.37 10.35
N GLN A 118 -16.46 -10.23 10.99
CA GLN A 118 -16.93 -11.58 11.24
C GLN A 118 -18.21 -11.50 12.10
N PRO A 119 -19.31 -12.19 11.73
CA PRO A 119 -20.43 -12.29 12.64
C PRO A 119 -19.92 -12.94 13.92
N ALA A 120 -20.18 -12.32 15.07
CA ALA A 120 -19.87 -12.90 16.37
C ALA A 120 -20.34 -14.35 16.36
N LYS A 121 -19.42 -15.31 16.55
CA LYS A 121 -19.75 -16.73 16.64
C LYS A 121 -20.96 -16.86 17.55
N ALA A 122 -22.08 -17.32 17.00
CA ALA A 122 -23.22 -17.72 17.82
C ALA A 122 -22.71 -18.83 18.75
N GLN A 123 -22.49 -18.47 20.01
CA GLN A 123 -22.18 -19.43 21.07
C GLN A 123 -23.37 -20.40 21.10
N PRO A 124 -23.18 -21.72 20.87
CA PRO A 124 -24.28 -22.65 21.08
C PRO A 124 -24.67 -22.57 22.55
N ALA A 125 -25.93 -22.23 22.81
CA ALA A 125 -26.49 -22.32 24.14
C ALA A 125 -26.38 -23.79 24.60
N ALA A 126 -25.67 -24.00 25.71
CA ALA A 126 -25.59 -25.29 26.39
C ALA A 126 -26.87 -25.55 27.19
#